data_AF-A0A7C5G7I8-F1
#
_entry.id   AF-A0A7C5G7I8-F1
#
_cell.length_a   1.000
_cell.length_b   1.000
_cell.length_c   1.000
_cell.angle_alpha   90.00
_cell.angle_beta   90.00
_cell.angle_gamma   90.00
#
_symmetry.space_group_name_H-M   'P 1'
#
loop_
_entity.id
_entity.type
_entity.pdbx_description
1 polymer ?
#
loop_
_entity_poly.entity_id
_entity_poly.type
_entity_poly.pdbx_seq_one_letter_code
_entity_poly.pdbx_strand_id
1 'polypeptide(L)'
;TLRNKENRAICGLSMGGHGALTIAADHQYRFGAAGSMSGVLDFRPFNKKWNLRQILGKYSEFPGNWYKYSFVFKIPELKNSSLAILIDCGVDDPFYEVNKEVHQELINKNIPHDFFIRPGGHSWDYWKNALPYHLLFFQNYFEKAN
;
A
#
# COMPACT_ATOMS: atom_id res chain seq x y z
N THR A 1 -1.36 -24.75 4.59
CA THR A 1 -1.88 -23.50 4.00
C THR A 1 -2.42 -23.79 2.61
N LEU A 2 -3.52 -23.16 2.21
CA LEU A 2 -4.05 -23.27 0.84
C LEU A 2 -3.10 -22.54 -0.13
N ARG A 3 -2.89 -23.13 -1.32
CA ARG A 3 -1.86 -22.63 -2.25
C ARG A 3 -2.32 -21.46 -3.13
N ASN A 4 -3.63 -21.34 -3.33
CA ASN A 4 -4.22 -20.40 -4.28
C ASN A 4 -4.21 -18.97 -3.74
N LYS A 5 -4.13 -17.98 -4.63
CA LYS A 5 -4.02 -16.56 -4.25
C LYS A 5 -5.27 -16.06 -3.53
N GLU A 6 -6.41 -16.64 -3.85
CA GLU A 6 -7.73 -16.36 -3.26
C GLU A 6 -7.76 -16.68 -1.76
N ASN A 7 -6.76 -17.38 -1.23
CA ASN A 7 -6.62 -17.72 0.20
C ASN A 7 -5.41 -17.05 0.85
N ARG A 8 -4.86 -16.01 0.21
CA ARG A 8 -3.63 -15.33 0.65
C ARG A 8 -3.81 -13.83 0.60
N ALA A 9 -3.60 -13.21 1.75
CA ALA A 9 -3.52 -11.76 1.89
C ALA A 9 -2.15 -11.36 2.47
N ILE A 10 -1.74 -10.13 2.20
CA ILE A 10 -0.57 -9.51 2.81
C ILE A 10 -0.94 -8.12 3.32
N CYS A 11 -0.50 -7.75 4.51
CA CYS A 11 -0.64 -6.38 4.99
C CYS A 11 0.59 -5.92 5.75
N GLY A 12 0.74 -4.62 5.87
CA GLY A 12 1.78 -4.02 6.68
C GLY A 12 1.48 -2.56 7.02
N LEU A 13 2.29 -2.02 7.93
CA LEU A 13 2.23 -0.63 8.37
C LEU A 13 3.47 0.15 7.93
N SER A 14 3.34 1.46 7.67
CA SER A 14 4.48 2.33 7.32
C SER A 14 5.28 1.81 6.11
N MET A 15 6.59 1.60 6.27
CA MET A 15 7.42 0.92 5.28
C MET A 15 6.86 -0.47 4.89
N GLY A 16 6.30 -1.21 5.85
CA GLY A 16 5.65 -2.49 5.60
C GLY A 16 4.36 -2.37 4.79
N GLY A 17 3.64 -1.25 4.87
CA GLY A 17 2.45 -0.99 4.03
C GLY A 17 2.83 -0.76 2.57
N HIS A 18 3.90 0.02 2.33
CA HIS A 18 4.54 0.14 1.01
C HIS A 18 4.99 -1.24 0.50
N GLY A 19 5.69 -2.01 1.34
CA GLY A 19 6.18 -3.34 0.99
C GLY A 19 5.04 -4.30 0.64
N ALA A 20 3.97 -4.34 1.43
CA ALA A 20 2.83 -5.23 1.21
C ALA A 20 2.18 -4.99 -0.15
N LEU A 21 1.87 -3.73 -0.50
CA LEU A 21 1.26 -3.41 -1.79
C LEU A 21 2.21 -3.63 -2.96
N THR A 22 3.51 -3.31 -2.79
CA THR A 22 4.53 -3.52 -3.82
C THR A 22 4.69 -5.01 -4.13
N ILE A 23 4.86 -5.85 -3.10
CA ILE A 23 4.97 -7.30 -3.22
C ILE A 23 3.72 -7.90 -3.86
N ALA A 24 2.53 -7.45 -3.47
CA ALA A 24 1.28 -7.93 -4.05
C ALA A 24 1.14 -7.54 -5.53
N ALA A 25 1.55 -6.32 -5.90
CA ALA A 25 1.55 -5.85 -7.30
C ALA A 25 2.55 -6.63 -8.17
N ASP A 26 3.73 -6.95 -7.65
CA ASP A 26 4.77 -7.74 -8.35
C ASP A 26 4.43 -9.23 -8.42
N HIS A 27 3.57 -9.71 -7.52
CA HIS A 27 3.25 -11.12 -7.35
C HIS A 27 1.74 -11.37 -7.26
N GLN A 28 0.98 -10.82 -8.22
CA GLN A 28 -0.50 -10.92 -8.28
C GLN A 28 -1.03 -12.35 -8.39
N TYR A 29 -0.17 -13.33 -8.70
CA TYR A 29 -0.49 -14.76 -8.71
C TYR A 29 -0.33 -15.44 -7.33
N ARG A 30 0.25 -14.73 -6.35
CA ARG A 30 0.48 -15.23 -4.97
C ARG A 30 -0.52 -14.68 -3.97
N PHE A 31 -0.97 -13.44 -4.15
CA PHE A 31 -1.83 -12.73 -3.22
C PHE A 31 -3.13 -12.30 -3.91
N GLY A 32 -4.25 -12.58 -3.27
CA GLY A 32 -5.58 -12.18 -3.72
C GLY A 32 -6.04 -10.86 -3.10
N ALA A 33 -5.52 -10.52 -1.93
CA ALA A 33 -5.79 -9.26 -1.25
C ALA A 33 -4.52 -8.64 -0.63
N ALA A 34 -4.48 -7.32 -0.54
CA ALA A 34 -3.38 -6.59 0.08
C ALA A 34 -3.87 -5.37 0.86
N GLY A 35 -3.19 -5.05 1.97
CA GLY A 35 -3.54 -3.94 2.86
C GLY A 35 -2.34 -3.08 3.27
N SER A 36 -2.52 -1.77 3.31
CA SER A 36 -1.52 -0.81 3.79
C SER A 36 -2.09 0.10 4.88
N MET A 37 -1.48 0.09 6.06
CA MET A 37 -1.77 1.03 7.15
C MET A 37 -0.70 2.11 7.22
N SER A 38 -1.04 3.38 7.07
CA SER A 38 -0.11 4.51 7.05
C SER A 38 1.09 4.26 6.11
N GLY A 39 0.87 3.70 4.92
CA GLY A 39 1.98 3.31 4.04
C GLY A 39 2.75 4.51 3.49
N VAL A 40 4.07 4.42 3.39
CA VAL A 40 4.87 5.41 2.64
C VAL A 40 4.81 5.11 1.13
N LEU A 41 3.61 5.23 0.56
CA LEU A 41 3.30 4.74 -0.79
C LEU A 41 3.98 5.54 -1.92
N ASP A 42 4.33 6.79 -1.64
CA ASP A 42 5.33 7.57 -2.38
C ASP A 42 6.35 8.14 -1.39
N PHE A 43 7.60 7.70 -1.50
CA PHE A 43 8.68 8.19 -0.63
C PHE A 43 9.51 9.31 -1.27
N ARG A 44 9.23 9.74 -2.51
CA ARG A 44 9.97 10.80 -3.21
C ARG A 44 9.95 12.14 -2.48
N PRO A 45 8.82 12.60 -1.88
CA PRO A 45 8.82 13.84 -1.10
C PRO A 45 9.76 13.78 0.13
N PHE A 46 10.07 12.57 0.59
CA PHE A 46 10.89 12.30 1.77
C PHE A 46 12.34 11.94 1.42
N ASN A 47 12.84 12.35 0.25
CA ASN A 47 14.13 11.88 -0.27
C ASN A 47 15.38 12.19 0.57
N LYS A 48 15.26 12.96 1.66
CA LYS A 48 16.32 13.27 2.64
C LYS A 48 16.20 12.46 3.94
N LYS A 49 15.17 11.62 4.08
CA LYS A 49 14.86 10.88 5.32
C LYS A 49 15.32 9.43 5.23
N TRP A 50 15.42 8.78 6.40
CA TRP A 50 15.65 7.34 6.59
C TRP A 50 16.81 6.72 5.80
N ASN A 51 17.85 7.51 5.53
CA ASN A 51 19.02 7.08 4.75
C ASN A 51 18.69 6.48 3.37
N LEU A 52 17.51 6.79 2.80
CA LEU A 52 17.07 6.26 1.49
C LEU A 52 18.07 6.56 0.38
N ARG A 53 18.83 7.67 0.48
CA ARG A 53 19.88 8.05 -0.48
C ARG A 53 21.05 7.06 -0.52
N GLN A 54 21.32 6.35 0.56
CA GLN A 54 22.37 5.33 0.61
C GLN A 54 21.95 4.06 -0.13
N ILE A 55 20.64 3.81 -0.22
CA ILE A 55 20.06 2.63 -0.87
C ILE A 55 19.73 2.93 -2.34
N LEU A 56 19.11 4.09 -2.61
CA LEU A 56 18.55 4.47 -3.90
C LEU A 56 19.42 5.44 -4.71
N GLY A 57 20.48 5.98 -4.10
CA GLY A 57 21.21 7.13 -4.63
C GLY A 57 20.48 8.46 -4.38
N LYS A 58 21.15 9.60 -4.57
CA LYS A 58 20.50 10.92 -4.48
C LYS A 58 19.44 11.05 -5.58
N TYR A 59 18.27 11.59 -5.23
CA TYR A 59 17.17 11.79 -6.18
C TYR A 59 17.57 12.62 -7.42
N SER A 60 18.43 13.63 -7.24
CA SER A 60 18.93 14.48 -8.34
C SER A 60 19.83 13.74 -9.33
N GLU A 61 20.46 12.65 -8.91
CA GLU A 61 21.42 11.88 -9.72
C GLU A 61 20.77 10.60 -10.27
N PHE A 62 19.90 9.96 -9.47
CA PHE A 62 19.29 8.68 -9.79
C PHE A 62 17.75 8.71 -9.70
N PRO A 63 17.05 9.67 -10.34
CA PRO A 63 15.60 9.79 -10.20
C PRO A 63 14.88 8.49 -10.53
N GLY A 64 15.34 7.75 -11.55
CA GLY A 64 14.76 6.48 -11.98
C GLY A 64 14.59 5.43 -10.87
N ASN A 65 15.51 5.35 -9.90
CA ASN A 65 15.37 4.43 -8.76
C ASN A 65 14.17 4.80 -7.89
N TRP A 66 13.97 6.10 -7.66
CA TRP A 66 12.89 6.59 -6.81
C TRP A 66 11.52 6.40 -7.46
N TYR A 67 11.43 6.56 -8.78
CA TYR A 67 10.24 6.17 -9.55
C TYR A 67 10.02 4.66 -9.49
N LYS A 68 11.05 3.87 -9.81
CA LYS A 68 10.97 2.40 -9.89
C LYS A 68 10.48 1.74 -8.60
N TYR A 69 10.93 2.22 -7.45
CA TYR A 69 10.68 1.56 -6.16
C TYR A 69 9.53 2.18 -5.35
N SER A 70 8.95 3.32 -5.76
CA SER A 70 7.76 3.88 -5.10
C SER A 70 6.49 3.18 -5.60
N PHE A 71 5.63 2.75 -4.67
CA PHE A 71 4.41 1.99 -5.02
C PHE A 71 3.50 2.74 -5.99
N VAL A 72 3.38 4.07 -5.87
CA VAL A 72 2.54 4.88 -6.75
C VAL A 72 2.81 4.63 -8.26
N PHE A 73 4.05 4.30 -8.65
CA PHE A 73 4.38 4.00 -10.05
C PHE A 73 4.10 2.57 -10.49
N LYS A 74 3.71 1.69 -9.56
CA LYS A 74 3.23 0.33 -9.86
C LYS A 74 1.74 0.27 -10.15
N ILE A 75 0.99 1.34 -9.88
CA ILE A 75 -0.45 1.40 -10.11
C ILE A 75 -0.84 0.96 -11.55
N PRO A 76 -0.13 1.34 -12.62
CA PRO A 76 -0.45 0.86 -13.97
C PRO A 76 -0.39 -0.67 -14.14
N GLU A 77 0.44 -1.36 -13.37
CA GLU A 77 0.58 -2.83 -13.38
C GLU A 77 -0.66 -3.54 -12.79
N LEU A 78 -1.47 -2.80 -12.03
CA LEU A 78 -2.70 -3.30 -11.40
C LEU A 78 -3.92 -3.17 -12.32
N LYS A 79 -3.76 -2.62 -13.53
CA LYS A 79 -4.85 -2.55 -14.51
C LYS A 79 -5.32 -3.96 -14.88
N ASN A 80 -6.63 -4.20 -14.75
CA ASN A 80 -7.26 -5.52 -14.92
C ASN A 80 -6.82 -6.58 -13.88
N SER A 81 -6.17 -6.16 -12.79
CA SER A 81 -5.88 -7.07 -11.68
C SER A 81 -7.16 -7.43 -10.93
N SER A 82 -7.18 -8.63 -10.36
CA SER A 82 -8.18 -9.07 -9.37
C SER A 82 -7.69 -8.92 -7.93
N LEU A 83 -6.55 -8.23 -7.72
CA LEU A 83 -6.04 -7.94 -6.39
C LEU A 83 -6.99 -6.98 -5.66
N ALA A 84 -7.55 -7.43 -4.54
CA ALA A 84 -8.32 -6.58 -3.65
C ALA A 84 -7.37 -5.71 -2.81
N ILE A 85 -7.56 -4.40 -2.79
CA ILE A 85 -6.63 -3.45 -2.16
C ILE A 85 -7.36 -2.67 -1.07
N LEU A 86 -6.75 -2.56 0.10
CA LEU A 86 -7.16 -1.64 1.17
C LEU A 86 -5.99 -0.70 1.53
N ILE A 87 -6.27 0.60 1.50
CA ILE A 87 -5.36 1.64 1.99
C ILE A 87 -6.04 2.37 3.15
N ASP A 88 -5.34 2.47 4.28
CA ASP A 88 -5.86 3.04 5.52
C ASP A 88 -4.81 4.00 6.10
N CYS A 89 -5.17 5.27 6.34
CA CYS A 89 -4.23 6.27 6.83
C CYS A 89 -4.88 7.31 7.75
N GLY A 90 -4.15 7.74 8.78
CA GLY A 90 -4.61 8.77 9.69
C GLY A 90 -4.57 10.17 9.07
N VAL A 91 -5.53 11.03 9.42
CA VAL A 91 -5.55 12.44 8.95
C VAL A 91 -4.36 13.26 9.43
N ASP A 92 -3.79 12.90 10.59
CA ASP A 92 -2.64 13.58 11.19
C ASP A 92 -1.31 12.87 10.85
N ASP A 93 -1.34 11.86 9.97
CA ASP A 93 -0.16 11.10 9.57
C ASP A 93 0.69 11.92 8.56
N PRO A 94 2.04 11.98 8.71
CA PRO A 94 2.92 12.60 7.73
C PRO A 94 2.78 12.00 6.32
N PHE A 95 2.23 10.80 6.17
CA PHE A 95 2.00 10.15 4.88
C PHE A 95 0.57 10.33 4.36
N TYR A 96 -0.27 11.11 5.03
CA TYR A 96 -1.65 11.35 4.62
C TYR A 96 -1.78 11.80 3.17
N GLU A 97 -1.04 12.85 2.77
CA GLU A 97 -1.14 13.38 1.40
C GLU A 97 -0.67 12.38 0.34
N VAL A 98 0.43 11.64 0.57
CA VAL A 98 0.88 10.62 -0.39
C VAL A 98 -0.09 9.44 -0.50
N ASN A 99 -0.83 9.11 0.56
CA ASN A 99 -1.88 8.08 0.50
C ASN A 99 -3.10 8.60 -0.30
N LYS A 100 -3.47 9.88 -0.16
CA LYS A 100 -4.52 10.51 -0.96
C LYS A 100 -4.16 10.59 -2.44
N GLU A 101 -2.92 10.93 -2.77
CA GLU A 101 -2.44 10.96 -4.16
C GLU A 101 -2.53 9.57 -4.81
N VAL A 102 -2.15 8.52 -4.07
CA VAL A 102 -2.28 7.14 -4.54
C VAL A 102 -3.74 6.74 -4.72
N HIS A 103 -4.61 7.08 -3.78
CA HIS A 103 -6.06 6.88 -3.92
C HIS A 103 -6.60 7.54 -5.19
N GLN A 104 -6.24 8.80 -5.43
CA GLN A 104 -6.67 9.53 -6.62
C GLN A 104 -6.16 8.88 -7.90
N GLU A 105 -4.91 8.41 -7.92
CA GLU A 105 -4.36 7.72 -9.08
C GLU A 105 -5.04 6.36 -9.34
N LEU A 106 -5.38 5.61 -8.29
CA LEU A 106 -6.18 4.38 -8.41
C LEU A 106 -7.57 4.67 -8.98
N ILE A 107 -8.24 5.75 -8.53
CA ILE A 107 -9.51 6.22 -9.13
C ILE A 107 -9.32 6.54 -10.61
N ASN A 108 -8.31 7.34 -10.97
CA ASN A 108 -8.07 7.79 -12.34
C ASN A 108 -7.84 6.60 -13.30
N LYS A 109 -7.30 5.48 -12.79
CA LYS A 109 -7.06 4.26 -13.55
C LYS A 109 -8.19 3.23 -13.46
N ASN A 110 -9.28 3.55 -12.77
CA ASN A 110 -10.41 2.65 -12.51
C ASN A 110 -9.99 1.33 -11.84
N ILE A 111 -9.10 1.40 -10.86
CA ILE A 111 -8.65 0.22 -10.09
C ILE A 111 -9.49 0.14 -8.82
N PRO A 112 -10.25 -0.96 -8.61
CA PRO A 112 -11.06 -1.15 -7.40
C PRO A 112 -10.18 -1.22 -6.15
N HIS A 113 -10.52 -0.44 -5.13
CA HIS A 113 -9.84 -0.44 -3.84
C HIS A 113 -10.72 0.20 -2.77
N ASP A 114 -10.48 -0.16 -1.52
CA ASP A 114 -11.02 0.51 -0.35
C ASP A 114 -10.00 1.54 0.15
N PHE A 115 -10.47 2.74 0.50
CA PHE A 115 -9.64 3.82 1.04
C PHE A 115 -10.27 4.41 2.29
N PHE A 116 -9.59 4.25 3.43
CA PHE A 116 -10.04 4.74 4.72
C PHE A 116 -9.14 5.84 5.25
N ILE A 117 -9.78 6.94 5.66
CA ILE A 117 -9.15 8.06 6.35
C ILE A 117 -9.87 8.26 7.68
N ARG A 118 -9.13 8.27 8.79
CA ARG A 118 -9.69 8.35 10.15
C ARG A 118 -8.83 9.24 11.06
N PRO A 119 -9.36 9.71 12.21
CA PRO A 119 -8.56 10.44 13.20
C PRO A 119 -7.33 9.68 13.67
N GLY A 120 -6.23 10.41 13.93
CA GLY A 120 -4.96 9.86 14.39
C GLY A 120 -3.83 10.02 13.38
N GLY A 121 -2.62 9.62 13.78
CA GLY A 121 -1.40 9.74 12.97
C GLY A 121 -0.51 8.51 13.03
N HIS A 122 0.79 8.68 12.79
CA HIS A 122 1.77 7.59 12.63
C HIS A 122 2.13 6.89 13.94
N SER A 123 1.21 6.09 14.48
CA SER A 123 1.30 5.56 15.84
C SER A 123 0.76 4.14 15.96
N TRP A 124 1.25 3.42 16.98
CA TRP A 124 0.75 2.10 17.32
C TRP A 124 -0.73 2.09 17.71
N ASP A 125 -1.22 3.15 18.35
CA ASP A 125 -2.64 3.24 18.70
C ASP A 125 -3.52 3.31 17.46
N TYR A 126 -3.10 4.07 16.44
CA TYR A 126 -3.76 4.07 15.14
C TYR A 126 -3.73 2.68 14.50
N TRP A 127 -2.58 2.02 14.41
CA TRP A 127 -2.46 0.71 13.76
C TRP A 127 -3.23 -0.40 14.49
N LYS A 128 -3.25 -0.39 15.82
CA LYS A 128 -4.10 -1.32 16.61
C LYS A 128 -5.58 -1.13 16.31
N ASN A 129 -6.01 0.10 16.11
CA ASN A 129 -7.38 0.41 15.70
C ASN A 129 -7.65 0.10 14.23
N ALA A 130 -6.67 0.22 13.34
CA ALA A 130 -6.81 -0.05 11.91
C ALA A 130 -6.85 -1.55 11.58
N LEU A 131 -6.03 -2.35 12.26
CA LEU A 131 -5.85 -3.77 11.96
C LEU A 131 -7.18 -4.57 11.93
N PRO A 132 -8.14 -4.41 12.86
CA PRO A 132 -9.43 -5.10 12.79
C PRO A 132 -10.18 -4.87 11.47
N TYR A 133 -10.12 -3.67 10.89
CA TYR A 133 -10.77 -3.36 9.60
C TYR A 133 -10.06 -4.06 8.44
N HIS A 134 -8.73 -4.18 8.48
CA HIS A 134 -7.98 -4.98 7.52
C HIS A 134 -8.32 -6.47 7.61
N LEU A 135 -8.43 -7.01 8.83
CA LEU A 135 -8.82 -8.40 9.04
C LEU A 135 -10.24 -8.67 8.52
N LEU A 136 -11.18 -7.76 8.78
CA LEU A 136 -12.55 -7.84 8.25
C LEU A 136 -12.56 -7.79 6.72
N PHE A 137 -11.80 -6.87 6.12
CA PHE A 137 -11.65 -6.78 4.66
C PHE A 137 -11.13 -8.10 4.06
N PHE A 138 -10.11 -8.71 4.67
CA PHE A 138 -9.57 -9.99 4.20
C PHE A 138 -10.55 -11.15 4.42
N GLN A 139 -11.24 -11.21 5.56
CA GLN A 139 -12.26 -12.21 5.81
C GLN A 139 -13.35 -12.15 4.73
N ASN A 140 -13.90 -10.97 4.47
CA ASN A 140 -14.93 -10.77 3.44
C ASN A 140 -14.42 -11.14 2.04
N TYR A 141 -13.15 -10.87 1.73
CA TYR A 141 -12.54 -11.30 0.47
C TYR A 141 -12.49 -12.83 0.37
N PHE A 142 -12.04 -13.52 1.42
CA PHE A 142 -11.93 -14.97 1.44
C PHE A 142 -13.29 -15.68 1.39
N GLU A 143 -14.31 -15.13 2.03
CA GLU A 143 -15.67 -15.69 2.00
C GLU A 143 -16.30 -15.61 0.61
N LYS A 144 -16.04 -14.55 -0.16
CA LYS A 144 -16.54 -14.39 -1.54
C LYS A 144 -15.87 -15.32 -2.56
N ALA A 145 -14.68 -15.83 -2.24
CA ALA A 145 -13.90 -16.67 -3.15
C ALA A 145 -14.20 -18.18 -3.01
N ASN A 146 -15.01 -18.55 -2.00
CA ASN A 146 -15.57 -19.90 -1.82
C ASN A 146 -16.95 -19.99 -2.46
#